data_AF-A0A935ZKN2-F1
#
_entry.id   AF-A0A935ZKN2-F1
#
_cell.length_a   1.000
_cell.length_b   1.000
_cell.length_c   1.000
_cell.angle_alpha   90.00
_cell.angle_beta   90.00
_cell.angle_gamma   90.00
#
_symmetry.space_group_name_H-M   'P 1'
#
loop_
_entity.id
_entity.type
_entity.pdbx_description
1 polymer ?
#
loop_
_entity_poly.entity_id
_entity_poly.type
_entity_poly.pdbx_seq_one_letter_code
_entity_poly.pdbx_strand_id
1 'polypeptide(L)'
;MTPEAISLAFLLGAAAASGQDSAMLRSTGAATHPGHAADAMPNVPEQAVSEVSAHLVGWLAEASPASQRALRERVRRGAPPTALIAMLDAYRDAPRVELLDVVVELASYRRADVRGHALQAWAATSAAQADRAIAAATIDMDPAIRRVAWVLARRHPSAAAQTHLREMLAHDPELARELEAATATAEVEDDVADDEILWVPE
;
A
#
# COMPACT_ATOMS: atom_id res chain seq x y z
N MET A 1 -14.27 23.16 -1.30
CA MET A 1 -14.98 21.87 -1.42
C MET A 1 -14.12 21.00 -2.30
N THR A 2 -13.47 19.98 -1.75
CA THR A 2 -12.62 19.05 -2.51
C THR A 2 -13.35 17.71 -2.61
N PRO A 3 -13.72 17.26 -3.82
CA PRO A 3 -14.08 15.86 -4.01
C PRO A 3 -12.79 15.02 -4.12
N GLU A 4 -12.93 13.70 -4.13
CA GLU A 4 -11.89 12.67 -4.18
C GLU A 4 -11.35 12.13 -2.85
N ALA A 5 -12.26 11.48 -2.13
CA ALA A 5 -11.91 10.28 -1.37
C ALA A 5 -12.22 9.04 -2.22
N ILE A 6 -11.53 8.85 -3.35
CA ILE A 6 -11.57 7.58 -4.08
C ILE A 6 -10.89 6.55 -3.17
N SER A 7 -11.69 5.66 -2.60
CA SER A 7 -11.27 4.66 -1.62
C SER A 7 -10.23 3.71 -2.21
N LEU A 8 -8.96 3.96 -1.87
CA LEU A 8 -7.79 3.12 -2.17
C LEU A 8 -7.94 1.67 -1.66
N ALA A 9 -8.86 1.45 -0.72
CA ALA A 9 -9.19 0.14 -0.17
C ALA A 9 -9.76 -0.83 -1.22
N PHE A 10 -10.41 -0.33 -2.29
CA PHE A 10 -10.99 -1.18 -3.33
C PHE A 10 -9.94 -1.80 -4.25
N LEU A 11 -8.88 -1.06 -4.61
CA LEU A 11 -7.83 -1.53 -5.51
C LEU A 11 -6.83 -2.50 -4.87
N LEU A 12 -6.75 -2.53 -3.54
CA LEU A 12 -5.91 -3.47 -2.78
C LEU A 12 -6.70 -4.69 -2.23
N GLY A 13 -8.04 -4.65 -2.26
CA GLY A 13 -8.89 -5.62 -1.56
C GLY A 13 -9.40 -6.84 -2.37
N ALA A 14 -9.23 -6.89 -3.69
CA ALA A 14 -9.93 -7.87 -4.53
C ALA A 14 -9.20 -9.21 -4.77
N ALA A 15 -8.15 -9.54 -4.02
CA ALA A 15 -7.36 -10.78 -4.23
C ALA A 15 -7.52 -11.86 -3.13
N ALA A 16 -8.52 -11.76 -2.25
CA ALA A 16 -8.68 -12.69 -1.11
C ALA A 16 -10.05 -13.38 -1.02
N ALA A 17 -10.82 -13.46 -2.10
CA ALA A 17 -12.11 -14.15 -2.09
C ALA A 17 -12.36 -14.96 -3.37
N SER A 18 -11.71 -16.11 -3.51
CA SER A 18 -12.28 -17.20 -4.30
C SER A 18 -11.81 -18.55 -3.75
N GLY A 19 -12.78 -19.36 -3.34
CA GLY A 19 -12.55 -20.75 -2.98
C GLY A 19 -13.15 -21.15 -1.64
N GLN A 20 -14.48 -21.23 -1.58
CA GLN A 20 -15.20 -22.27 -0.82
C GLN A 20 -16.70 -22.13 -1.04
N ASP A 21 -17.24 -22.84 -2.04
CA ASP A 21 -18.57 -23.42 -1.89
C ASP A 21 -18.76 -24.59 -2.86
N SER A 22 -18.64 -25.80 -2.31
CA SER A 22 -19.21 -27.04 -2.85
C SER A 22 -19.07 -28.12 -1.78
N ALA A 23 -19.96 -28.05 -0.79
CA ALA A 23 -20.25 -29.15 0.10
C ALA A 23 -21.13 -30.17 -0.64
N MET A 24 -20.64 -31.40 -0.80
CA MET A 24 -21.33 -32.66 -0.48
C MET A 24 -20.68 -33.82 -1.24
N LEU A 25 -19.98 -34.71 -0.53
CA LEU A 25 -20.31 -36.14 -0.45
C LEU A 25 -19.33 -36.88 0.47
N ARG A 26 -19.93 -37.55 1.44
CA ARG A 26 -19.45 -38.51 2.45
C ARG A 26 -18.26 -39.38 2.04
N SER A 27 -17.33 -39.65 2.97
CA SER A 27 -17.01 -41.02 3.43
C SER A 27 -15.99 -41.01 4.57
N THR A 28 -16.26 -41.85 5.56
CA THR A 28 -15.49 -42.15 6.77
C THR A 28 -14.12 -42.78 6.49
N GLY A 29 -13.12 -42.43 7.28
CA GLY A 29 -11.85 -43.18 7.35
C GLY A 29 -10.82 -42.50 8.25
N ALA A 30 -10.67 -43.00 9.46
CA ALA A 30 -9.63 -42.59 10.40
C ALA A 30 -8.24 -42.96 9.86
N ALA A 31 -7.33 -41.99 9.83
CA ALA A 31 -5.89 -42.25 9.78
C ALA A 31 -5.16 -41.10 10.49
N THR A 32 -4.64 -41.44 11.67
CA THR A 32 -3.75 -40.65 12.49
C THR A 32 -2.48 -40.29 11.73
N HIS A 33 -2.16 -39.00 11.58
CA HIS A 33 -0.79 -38.55 11.33
C HIS A 33 -0.46 -37.31 12.18
N PRO A 34 0.71 -37.28 12.84
CA PRO A 34 1.16 -36.19 13.68
C PRO A 34 1.85 -35.11 12.83
N GLY A 35 1.60 -33.84 13.14
CA GLY A 35 2.22 -32.73 12.41
C GLY A 35 1.71 -31.36 12.87
N HIS A 36 1.61 -31.16 14.18
CA HIS A 36 1.26 -29.88 14.78
C HIS A 36 2.55 -29.04 14.92
N ALA A 37 2.81 -28.14 13.98
CA ALA A 37 3.78 -27.04 14.13
C ALA A 37 3.65 -25.94 13.05
N ALA A 38 2.44 -25.69 12.53
CA ALA A 38 2.14 -24.43 11.83
C ALA A 38 1.21 -23.62 12.76
N ASP A 39 1.53 -22.33 12.92
CA ASP A 39 0.74 -21.33 13.66
C ASP A 39 0.76 -21.33 15.18
N ALA A 40 1.93 -21.04 15.75
CA ALA A 40 1.98 -20.32 17.02
C ALA A 40 3.09 -19.27 16.99
N MET A 41 2.92 -18.22 16.17
CA MET A 41 3.56 -16.95 16.52
C MET A 41 2.95 -16.49 17.85
N PRO A 42 3.75 -15.99 18.81
CA PRO A 42 3.21 -15.47 20.06
C PRO A 42 2.20 -14.37 19.73
N ASN A 43 1.00 -14.48 20.30
CA ASN A 43 -0.02 -13.44 20.26
C ASN A 43 0.57 -12.19 20.94
N VAL A 44 1.24 -11.34 20.16
CA VAL A 44 1.73 -10.06 20.66
C VAL A 44 0.47 -9.28 21.07
N PRO A 45 0.35 -8.87 22.35
CA PRO A 45 -0.85 -8.19 22.80
C PRO A 45 -1.12 -6.98 21.89
N GLU A 46 -2.35 -6.79 21.45
CA GLU A 46 -2.75 -5.64 20.63
C GLU A 46 -2.32 -4.31 21.26
N GLN A 47 -2.33 -4.25 22.60
CA GLN A 47 -1.81 -3.13 23.38
C GLN A 47 -0.33 -2.86 23.10
N ALA A 48 0.52 -3.90 23.02
CA ALA A 48 1.94 -3.74 22.71
C ALA A 48 2.17 -3.24 21.27
N VAL A 49 1.31 -3.64 20.32
CA VAL A 49 1.35 -3.09 18.94
C VAL A 49 0.93 -1.63 18.93
N SER A 50 -0.13 -1.28 19.68
CA SER A 50 -0.60 0.09 19.82
C SER A 50 0.47 1.01 20.42
N GLU A 51 1.12 0.57 21.50
CA GLU A 51 2.22 1.30 22.16
C GLU A 51 3.40 1.51 21.21
N VAL A 52 3.83 0.46 20.49
CA VAL A 52 4.92 0.59 19.51
C VAL A 52 4.55 1.55 18.37
N SER A 53 3.29 1.52 17.91
CA SER A 53 2.79 2.45 16.89
C SER A 53 2.85 3.89 17.39
N ALA A 54 2.36 4.14 18.61
CA ALA A 54 2.38 5.46 19.24
C ALA A 54 3.81 5.97 19.43
N HIS A 55 4.77 5.11 19.81
CA HIS A 55 6.17 5.49 19.92
C HIS A 55 6.80 5.86 18.58
N LEU A 56 6.57 5.07 17.52
CA LEU A 56 7.11 5.37 16.19
C LEU A 56 6.55 6.69 15.65
N VAL A 57 5.23 6.90 15.75
CA VAL A 57 4.59 8.15 15.33
C VAL A 57 5.06 9.33 16.19
N GLY A 58 5.22 9.12 17.50
CA GLY A 58 5.74 10.14 18.42
C GLY A 58 7.15 10.58 18.07
N TRP A 59 8.07 9.63 17.82
CA TRP A 59 9.43 9.98 17.38
C TRP A 59 9.48 10.60 15.99
N LEU A 60 8.55 10.24 15.11
CA LEU A 60 8.42 10.87 13.80
C LEU A 60 7.98 12.33 13.92
N ALA A 61 7.02 12.62 14.80
CA ALA A 61 6.55 13.98 15.08
C ALA A 61 7.62 14.83 15.78
N GLU A 62 8.41 14.21 16.65
CA GLU A 62 9.49 14.90 17.36
C GLU A 62 10.67 15.18 16.43
N ALA A 63 10.90 16.46 16.12
CA ALA A 63 11.89 16.85 15.12
C ALA A 63 13.37 16.71 15.56
N SER A 64 13.65 16.04 16.69
CA SER A 64 14.98 16.00 17.30
C SER A 64 15.91 14.95 16.65
N PRO A 65 17.24 15.19 16.63
CA PRO A 65 18.21 14.16 16.21
C PRO A 65 18.18 12.90 17.06
N ALA A 66 17.78 13.00 18.34
CA ALA A 66 17.66 11.84 19.21
C ALA A 66 16.48 10.95 18.80
N SER A 67 15.33 11.55 18.52
CA SER A 67 14.11 10.86 18.07
C SER A 67 14.31 10.22 16.70
N GLN A 68 15.00 10.92 15.78
CA GLN A 68 15.40 10.34 14.49
C GLN A 68 16.29 9.09 14.65
N ARG A 69 17.26 9.12 15.57
CA ARG A 69 18.11 7.94 15.85
C ARG A 69 17.31 6.81 16.48
N ALA A 70 16.42 7.13 17.43
CA ALA A 70 15.58 6.14 18.10
C ALA A 70 14.63 5.45 17.11
N LEU A 71 14.02 6.21 16.19
CA LEU A 71 13.15 5.69 15.14
C LEU A 71 13.90 4.72 14.22
N ARG A 72 15.06 5.14 13.68
CA ARG A 72 15.90 4.26 12.85
C ARG A 72 16.25 2.96 13.56
N GLU A 73 16.73 3.08 14.79
CA GLU A 73 17.16 1.95 15.59
C GLU A 73 15.99 1.00 15.90
N ARG A 74 14.79 1.54 16.17
CA ARG A 74 13.60 0.72 16.40
C ARG A 74 13.18 -0.02 15.14
N VAL A 75 13.18 0.63 13.97
CA VAL A 75 12.82 0.02 12.68
C VAL A 75 13.81 -1.08 12.31
N ARG A 76 15.13 -0.84 12.46
CA ARG A 76 16.18 -1.85 12.21
C ARG A 76 16.05 -3.07 13.12
N ARG A 77 15.69 -2.87 14.39
CA ARG A 77 15.39 -3.97 15.33
C ARG A 77 14.07 -4.69 15.02
N GLY A 78 13.29 -4.19 14.06
CA GLY A 78 12.04 -4.76 13.59
C GLY A 78 10.84 -4.29 14.41
N ALA A 79 9.88 -3.63 13.75
CA ALA A 79 8.60 -3.27 14.35
C ALA A 79 7.45 -4.11 13.75
N PRO A 80 6.32 -4.24 14.47
CA PRO A 80 5.13 -4.88 13.92
C PRO A 80 4.69 -4.19 12.61
N PRO A 81 4.24 -4.93 11.58
CA PRO A 81 3.84 -4.35 10.30
C PRO A 81 2.79 -3.25 10.43
N THR A 82 1.78 -3.44 11.29
CA THR A 82 0.75 -2.41 11.57
C THR A 82 1.35 -1.11 12.09
N ALA A 83 2.37 -1.19 12.96
CA ALA A 83 3.05 -0.01 13.50
C ALA A 83 3.90 0.70 12.44
N LEU A 84 4.53 -0.07 11.54
CA LEU A 84 5.25 0.49 10.39
C LEU A 84 4.28 1.20 9.44
N ILE A 85 3.12 0.61 9.14
CA ILE A 85 2.09 1.22 8.29
C ILE A 85 1.61 2.54 8.90
N ALA A 86 1.27 2.56 10.19
CA ALA A 86 0.85 3.78 10.88
C ALA A 86 1.92 4.89 10.83
N MET A 87 3.20 4.52 10.99
CA MET A 87 4.32 5.46 10.86
C MET A 87 4.47 5.97 9.42
N LEU A 88 4.32 5.11 8.41
CA LEU A 88 4.43 5.48 6.99
C LEU A 88 3.28 6.40 6.57
N ASP A 89 2.06 6.15 7.04
CA ASP A 89 0.92 7.02 6.81
C ASP A 89 1.14 8.40 7.45
N ALA A 90 1.60 8.44 8.70
CA ALA A 90 1.98 9.70 9.36
C ALA A 90 3.11 10.44 8.62
N TYR A 91 4.09 9.71 8.06
CA TYR A 91 5.15 10.31 7.25
C TYR A 91 4.59 10.88 5.94
N ARG A 92 3.67 10.17 5.29
CA ARG A 92 3.03 10.64 4.04
C ARG A 92 2.31 11.96 4.27
N ASP A 93 1.65 12.11 5.41
CA ASP A 93 0.90 13.33 5.76
C ASP A 93 1.82 14.49 6.15
N ALA A 94 2.99 14.21 6.74
CA ALA A 94 3.99 15.20 7.11
C ALA A 94 5.42 14.72 6.75
N PRO A 95 5.83 14.82 5.46
CA PRO A 95 7.09 14.26 5.00
C PRO A 95 8.31 14.88 5.66
N ARG A 96 9.27 14.04 6.05
CA ARG A 96 10.54 14.45 6.67
C ARG A 96 11.73 13.95 5.89
N VAL A 97 12.42 14.85 5.18
CA VAL A 97 13.55 14.48 4.32
C VAL A 97 14.69 13.81 5.11
N GLU A 98 14.85 14.16 6.38
CA GLU A 98 15.88 13.58 7.25
C GLU A 98 15.62 12.11 7.60
N LEU A 99 14.43 11.57 7.30
CA LEU A 99 14.05 10.17 7.54
C LEU A 99 13.72 9.43 6.24
N LEU A 100 14.00 10.05 5.09
CA LEU A 100 13.76 9.45 3.79
C LEU A 100 14.50 8.10 3.63
N ASP A 101 15.68 7.96 4.24
CA ASP A 101 16.45 6.71 4.23
C ASP A 101 15.64 5.52 4.78
N VAL A 102 14.88 5.75 5.86
CA VAL A 102 14.03 4.72 6.48
C VAL A 102 12.87 4.32 5.57
N VAL A 103 12.25 5.30 4.93
CA VAL A 103 11.10 5.06 4.03
C VAL A 103 11.54 4.29 2.79
N VAL A 104 12.68 4.66 2.20
CA VAL A 104 13.27 3.96 1.05
C VAL A 104 13.64 2.52 1.41
N GLU A 105 14.22 2.29 2.60
CA GLU A 105 14.51 0.93 3.07
C GLU A 105 13.24 0.07 3.18
N LEU A 106 12.16 0.65 3.73
CA LEU A 106 10.87 -0.04 3.87
C LEU A 106 10.16 -0.29 2.53
N ALA A 107 10.50 0.42 1.46
CA ALA A 107 10.02 0.11 0.12
C ALA A 107 10.53 -1.24 -0.41
N SER A 108 11.51 -1.87 0.25
CA SER A 108 11.98 -3.24 -0.02
C SER A 108 11.54 -4.26 1.03
N TYR A 109 10.60 -3.91 1.91
CA TYR A 109 10.14 -4.78 2.99
C TYR A 109 9.48 -6.08 2.48
N ARG A 110 9.58 -7.17 3.25
CA ARG A 110 9.08 -8.48 2.79
C ARG A 110 7.57 -8.52 2.49
N ARG A 111 6.75 -7.79 3.27
CA ARG A 111 5.30 -7.75 3.09
C ARG A 111 4.91 -6.65 2.12
N ALA A 112 4.06 -6.98 1.15
CA ALA A 112 3.62 -6.06 0.11
C ALA A 112 2.85 -4.85 0.66
N ASP A 113 1.98 -5.04 1.66
CA ASP A 113 1.27 -3.93 2.30
C ASP A 113 2.22 -2.84 2.82
N VAL A 114 3.24 -3.21 3.59
CA VAL A 114 4.26 -2.27 4.08
C VAL A 114 5.02 -1.61 2.91
N ARG A 115 5.41 -2.36 1.87
CA ARG A 115 6.07 -1.78 0.68
C ARG A 115 5.19 -0.74 0.01
N GLY A 116 3.91 -1.05 -0.21
CA GLY A 116 2.95 -0.14 -0.84
C GLY A 116 2.80 1.18 -0.07
N HIS A 117 2.65 1.11 1.25
CA HIS A 117 2.61 2.31 2.10
C HIS A 117 3.94 3.07 2.08
N ALA A 118 5.08 2.37 2.05
CA ALA A 118 6.39 3.01 1.98
C ALA A 118 6.62 3.72 0.64
N LEU A 119 6.20 3.15 -0.48
CA LEU A 119 6.25 3.78 -1.80
C LEU A 119 5.38 5.05 -1.86
N GLN A 120 4.20 5.02 -1.24
CA GLN A 120 3.36 6.22 -1.14
C GLN A 120 3.97 7.31 -0.26
N ALA A 121 4.51 6.93 0.90
CA ALA A 121 5.21 7.84 1.80
C ALA A 121 6.45 8.45 1.13
N TRP A 122 7.19 7.66 0.35
CA TRP A 122 8.35 8.10 -0.42
C TRP A 122 7.95 9.13 -1.48
N ALA A 123 6.88 8.86 -2.24
CA ALA A 123 6.40 9.77 -3.26
C ALA A 123 5.95 11.13 -2.71
N ALA A 124 5.43 11.16 -1.48
CA ALA A 124 5.01 12.40 -0.82
C ALA A 124 6.17 13.36 -0.48
N THR A 125 7.42 12.89 -0.44
CA THR A 125 8.56 13.73 -0.05
C THR A 125 8.87 14.85 -1.04
N SER A 126 8.86 14.56 -2.34
CA SER A 126 9.04 15.56 -3.42
C SER A 126 8.75 14.92 -4.79
N ALA A 127 8.58 15.75 -5.83
CA ALA A 127 8.37 15.25 -7.20
C ALA A 127 9.49 14.32 -7.68
N ALA A 128 10.75 14.65 -7.40
CA ALA A 128 11.88 13.80 -7.76
C ALA A 128 11.90 12.47 -6.98
N GLN A 129 11.36 12.44 -5.76
CA GLN A 129 11.20 11.21 -5.00
C GLN A 129 9.99 10.39 -5.49
N ALA A 130 8.92 11.03 -5.92
CA ALA A 130 7.79 10.36 -6.58
C ALA A 130 8.23 9.60 -7.82
N ASP A 131 9.03 10.22 -8.70
CA ASP A 131 9.57 9.53 -9.88
C ASP A 131 10.37 8.27 -9.51
N ARG A 132 11.19 8.35 -8.46
CA ARG A 132 11.99 7.21 -7.97
C ARG A 132 11.12 6.13 -7.34
N ALA A 133 10.11 6.50 -6.58
CA ALA A 133 9.15 5.57 -5.99
C ALA A 133 8.35 4.85 -7.08
N ILE A 134 7.91 5.57 -8.12
CA ILE A 134 7.23 4.99 -9.29
C ILE A 134 8.17 4.01 -9.99
N ALA A 135 9.41 4.40 -10.30
CA ALA A 135 10.38 3.51 -10.92
C ALA A 135 10.59 2.23 -10.09
N ALA A 136 10.74 2.35 -8.76
CA ALA A 136 10.88 1.20 -7.88
C ALA A 136 9.62 0.29 -7.90
N ALA A 137 8.43 0.88 -7.87
CA ALA A 137 7.17 0.13 -7.91
C ALA A 137 6.97 -0.61 -9.24
N THR A 138 7.41 -0.04 -10.37
CA THR A 138 7.25 -0.68 -11.69
C THR A 138 8.04 -1.97 -11.88
N ILE A 139 9.13 -2.14 -11.13
CA ILE A 139 10.01 -3.32 -11.21
C ILE A 139 9.76 -4.32 -10.08
N ASP A 140 8.78 -4.09 -9.20
CA ASP A 140 8.46 -5.00 -8.11
C ASP A 140 7.87 -6.32 -8.68
N MET A 141 8.21 -7.43 -8.03
CA MET A 141 7.74 -8.75 -8.43
C MET A 141 6.25 -8.94 -8.15
N ASP A 142 5.71 -8.25 -7.15
CA ASP A 142 4.31 -8.33 -6.75
C ASP A 142 3.42 -7.46 -7.67
N PRO A 143 2.44 -8.03 -8.39
CA PRO A 143 1.53 -7.28 -9.23
C PRO A 143 0.75 -6.19 -8.48
N ALA A 144 0.43 -6.39 -7.19
CA ALA A 144 -0.26 -5.38 -6.39
C ALA A 144 0.61 -4.13 -6.19
N ILE A 145 1.94 -4.29 -6.09
CA ILE A 145 2.87 -3.16 -6.01
C ILE A 145 3.03 -2.47 -7.37
N ARG A 146 3.04 -3.23 -8.47
CA ARG A 146 3.02 -2.64 -9.82
C ARG A 146 1.77 -1.79 -10.06
N ARG A 147 0.61 -2.17 -9.52
CA ARG A 147 -0.60 -1.30 -9.51
C ARG A 147 -0.40 0.00 -8.73
N VAL A 148 0.38 -0.01 -7.64
CA VAL A 148 0.73 1.22 -6.91
C VAL A 148 1.51 2.19 -7.81
N ALA A 149 2.37 1.69 -8.71
CA ALA A 149 3.10 2.55 -9.66
C ALA A 149 2.14 3.38 -10.53
N TRP A 150 1.06 2.75 -11.02
CA TRP A 150 0.02 3.43 -11.81
C TRP A 150 -0.70 4.51 -11.00
N VAL A 151 -1.11 4.18 -9.77
CA VAL A 151 -1.77 5.14 -8.87
C VAL A 151 -0.85 6.35 -8.58
N LEU A 152 0.43 6.09 -8.30
CA LEU A 152 1.41 7.13 -8.02
C LEU A 152 1.65 8.03 -9.24
N ALA A 153 1.75 7.46 -10.44
CA ALA A 153 1.95 8.22 -11.66
C ALA A 153 0.74 9.11 -12.02
N ARG A 154 -0.49 8.71 -11.68
CA ARG A 154 -1.67 9.58 -11.81
C ARG A 154 -1.62 10.76 -10.85
N ARG A 155 -1.18 10.52 -9.60
CA ARG A 155 -1.06 11.56 -8.56
C ARG A 155 0.12 12.49 -8.78
N HIS A 156 1.20 11.98 -9.37
CA HIS A 156 2.45 12.69 -9.62
C HIS A 156 2.84 12.56 -11.09
N PRO A 157 2.10 13.23 -12.00
CA PRO A 157 2.34 13.09 -13.42
C PRO A 157 3.70 13.70 -13.81
N SER A 158 4.53 12.91 -14.46
CA SER A 158 5.81 13.35 -15.02
C SER A 158 6.16 12.54 -16.28
N ALA A 159 7.04 13.08 -17.12
CA ALA A 159 7.52 12.36 -18.31
C ALA A 159 8.32 11.09 -17.93
N ALA A 160 9.03 11.11 -16.81
CA ALA A 160 9.76 9.95 -16.29
C ALA A 160 8.79 8.86 -15.81
N ALA A 161 7.78 9.23 -15.02
CA ALA A 161 6.74 8.32 -14.55
C ALA A 161 5.99 7.65 -15.73
N GLN A 162 5.61 8.43 -16.75
CA GLN A 162 4.97 7.88 -17.94
C GLN A 162 5.87 6.92 -18.72
N THR A 163 7.19 7.17 -18.73
CA THR A 163 8.15 6.27 -19.39
C THR A 163 8.24 4.94 -18.66
N HIS A 164 8.39 4.96 -17.33
CA HIS A 164 8.40 3.74 -16.52
C HIS A 164 7.10 2.94 -16.64
N LEU A 165 5.94 3.61 -16.66
CA LEU A 165 4.67 2.92 -16.87
C LEU A 165 4.57 2.27 -18.24
N ARG A 166 4.95 2.96 -19.33
CA ARG A 166 4.93 2.38 -20.67
C ARG A 166 5.81 1.13 -20.77
N GLU A 167 7.00 1.18 -20.17
CA GLU A 167 7.90 0.02 -20.10
C GLU A 167 7.27 -1.13 -19.32
N MET A 168 6.74 -0.87 -18.11
CA MET A 168 6.05 -1.87 -17.30
C MET A 168 4.89 -2.55 -18.04
N LEU A 169 4.01 -1.76 -18.66
CA LEU A 169 2.81 -2.27 -19.35
C LEU A 169 3.15 -3.01 -20.64
N ALA A 170 4.24 -2.64 -21.32
CA ALA A 170 4.74 -3.40 -22.46
C ALA A 170 5.22 -4.81 -22.05
N HIS A 171 5.72 -4.97 -20.82
CA HIS A 171 6.16 -6.25 -20.27
C HIS A 171 5.05 -7.04 -19.55
N ASP A 172 3.97 -6.38 -19.15
CA ASP A 172 2.85 -6.98 -18.41
C ASP A 172 1.49 -6.62 -19.06
N PRO A 173 1.12 -7.30 -20.18
CA PRO A 173 -0.09 -6.98 -20.94
C PRO A 173 -1.38 -7.39 -20.22
N GLU A 174 -1.31 -8.25 -19.21
CA GLU A 174 -2.46 -8.59 -18.37
C GLU A 174 -2.78 -7.44 -17.42
N LEU A 175 -1.76 -6.92 -16.73
CA LEU A 175 -1.89 -5.73 -15.91
C LEU A 175 -2.38 -4.52 -16.73
N ALA A 176 -1.93 -4.38 -17.98
CA ALA A 176 -2.42 -3.33 -18.87
C ALA A 176 -3.94 -3.41 -19.10
N ARG A 177 -4.47 -4.60 -19.43
CA ARG A 177 -5.91 -4.82 -19.61
C ARG A 177 -6.71 -4.56 -18.33
N GLU A 178 -6.19 -4.98 -17.18
CA GLU A 178 -6.82 -4.70 -15.88
C GLU A 178 -6.93 -3.20 -15.60
N LEU A 179 -5.86 -2.45 -15.83
CA LEU A 179 -5.82 -1.01 -15.55
C LEU A 179 -6.66 -0.20 -16.54
N GLU A 180 -6.72 -0.63 -17.80
CA GLU A 180 -7.65 -0.06 -18.80
C GLU A 180 -9.11 -0.26 -18.37
N ALA A 181 -9.48 -1.47 -17.94
CA ALA A 181 -10.82 -1.76 -17.45
C ALA A 181 -11.17 -0.94 -16.18
N ALA A 182 -10.21 -0.79 -15.26
CA ALA A 182 -10.39 0.03 -14.06
C ALA A 182 -10.56 1.52 -14.39
N THR A 183 -9.84 2.03 -15.41
CA THR A 183 -9.96 3.43 -15.84
C THR A 183 -11.32 3.69 -16.50
N ALA A 184 -11.76 2.80 -17.39
CA ALA A 184 -13.07 2.91 -18.04
C ALA A 184 -14.23 2.87 -17.03
N THR A 185 -14.08 2.14 -15.93
CA THR A 185 -15.10 2.10 -14.86
C THR A 185 -15.16 3.42 -14.09
N ALA A 186 -14.00 4.01 -13.77
CA ALA A 186 -13.94 5.28 -13.05
C ALA A 186 -14.50 6.46 -13.87
N GLU A 187 -14.24 6.50 -15.18
CA GLU A 187 -14.78 7.55 -16.06
C GLU A 187 -16.31 7.50 -16.18
N VAL A 188 -16.93 6.32 -16.09
CA VAL A 188 -18.40 6.17 -16.08
C VAL A 188 -19.01 6.66 -14.76
N GLU A 189 -18.33 6.47 -13.63
CA GLU A 189 -18.82 6.96 -12.33
C GLU A 189 -18.76 8.49 -12.22
N ASP A 190 -17.72 9.13 -12.78
CA ASP A 190 -17.60 10.59 -12.81
C ASP A 190 -18.67 11.23 -13.73
N ASP A 191 -18.95 10.64 -14.89
CA ASP A 191 -19.96 11.15 -15.85
C ASP A 191 -21.40 11.07 -15.30
N VAL A 192 -21.71 10.05 -14.47
CA VAL A 192 -23.01 9.93 -13.79
C VAL A 192 -23.16 10.91 -12.63
N ALA A 193 -22.07 11.27 -11.95
CA ALA A 193 -22.09 12.23 -10.84
C ALA A 193 -22.30 13.68 -11.32
N ASP A 194 -21.85 14.02 -12.53
CA ASP A 194 -22.02 15.36 -13.11
C ASP A 194 -23.44 15.59 -13.67
N ASP A 195 -24.15 14.53 -14.10
CA ASP A 195 -25.51 14.61 -14.66
C ASP A 195 -26.63 14.75 -13.60
N GLU A 196 -26.36 14.48 -12.31
CA GLU A 196 -27.36 14.58 -11.23
C GLU A 196 -27.50 16.00 -10.63
N ILE A 197 -26.67 16.96 -11.06
CA ILE A 197 -26.69 18.37 -10.59
C ILE A 197 -27.36 19.29 -11.62
N LEU A 198 -28.55 18.95 -12.11
CA LEU A 198 -29.32 19.86 -12.97
C LEU A 198 -30.84 19.67 -12.90
N TRP A 199 -31.42 19.76 -11.69
CA TRP A 199 -32.84 20.12 -11.55
C TRP A 199 -33.14 20.82 -10.21
N VAL A 200 -33.23 22.15 -10.24
CA VAL A 200 -33.92 22.94 -9.21
C VAL A 200 -35.15 23.56 -9.89
N PRO A 201 -36.38 23.11 -9.60
CA PRO A 201 -37.56 23.79 -10.11
C PRO A 201 -37.80 25.09 -9.32
N GLU A 202 -38.00 26.18 -10.06
CA GLU A 202 -38.45 27.49 -9.54
C GLU A 202 -39.86 27.43 -8.91
#